data_AF-A0AAD1SIJ2-F1
#
_entry.id   AF-A0AAD1SIJ2-F1
#
_cell.length_a   1.000
_cell.length_b   1.000
_cell.length_c   1.000
_cell.angle_alpha   90.00
_cell.angle_beta   90.00
_cell.angle_gamma   90.00
#
_symmetry.space_group_name_H-M   'P 1'
#
loop_
_entity.id
_entity.type
_entity.pdbx_description
1 polymer ?
#
loop_
_entity_poly.entity_id
_entity_poly.type
_entity_poly.pdbx_seq_one_letter_code
_entity_poly.pdbx_strand_id
1 'polypeptide(L)'
;MSQLLSKGAFGYVLPIVSFVVAWLETWFLDFKVLTQEAEEERWYTAAQAAASRPALLYPGALSEGQFYSPPESFAGSDNEFDEDEETVGRRAVTEQEREYVRQGKEAMEVVDQILGQEANWKFEKSNEVGDAVYALEIPFHGKTYILKALMQCPAESVYQEVILQPEKMVLWNRTVALCQILQRVDDNTLVSYDVAAAAAAGVVSPRDFVNVRRIERRKDRYISSGIATMHHARPPHTKYVRGENGPGGFVVIKNPRNPSVCTFIWILNTDLKGRLPRYLIHQSLAATMFEFCSHLRKRVRDLHAGAS
;
A
#
# COMPACT_ATOMS: atom_id res chain seq x y z
N MET A 1 21.20 18.06 -59.74
CA MET A 1 21.02 16.79 -59.00
C MET A 1 19.91 16.89 -57.95
N SER A 2 18.72 17.37 -58.33
CA SER A 2 17.63 17.63 -57.36
C SER A 2 16.26 17.07 -57.78
N GLN A 3 16.15 16.40 -58.93
CA GLN A 3 14.88 15.84 -59.40
C GLN A 3 14.80 14.30 -59.41
N LEU A 4 15.88 13.60 -59.05
CA LEU A 4 15.91 12.13 -59.01
C LEU A 4 15.69 11.52 -57.62
N LEU A 5 15.80 12.31 -56.54
CA LEU A 5 15.56 11.85 -55.17
C LEU A 5 14.08 11.93 -54.72
N SER A 6 13.23 12.63 -55.47
CA SER A 6 11.83 12.88 -55.07
C SER A 6 10.82 11.82 -55.54
N LYS A 7 11.12 11.02 -56.58
CA LYS A 7 10.11 10.17 -57.23
C LYS A 7 10.07 8.70 -56.79
N GLY A 8 11.09 8.19 -56.10
CA GLY A 8 11.17 6.77 -55.71
C GLY A 8 10.79 6.48 -54.26
N ALA A 9 11.25 7.30 -53.32
CA ALA A 9 11.11 7.02 -51.88
C ALA A 9 9.71 7.35 -51.34
N PHE A 10 9.05 8.39 -51.85
CA PHE A 10 7.75 8.86 -51.33
C PHE A 10 6.56 7.94 -51.69
N GLY A 11 6.67 7.18 -52.78
CA GLY A 11 5.58 6.34 -53.28
C GLY A 11 5.24 5.18 -52.35
N TYR A 12 6.21 4.65 -51.62
CA TYR A 12 6.01 3.56 -50.66
C TYR A 12 5.77 4.06 -49.23
N VAL A 13 6.24 5.25 -48.90
CA VAL A 13 6.07 5.84 -47.55
C VAL A 13 4.60 6.07 -47.24
N LEU A 14 3.82 6.60 -48.19
CA LEU A 14 2.40 6.88 -47.99
C LEU A 14 1.56 5.62 -47.66
N PRO A 15 1.63 4.52 -48.44
CA PRO A 15 0.90 3.29 -48.10
C PRO A 15 1.42 2.61 -46.82
N ILE A 16 2.72 2.68 -46.53
CA ILE A 16 3.28 2.14 -45.29
C ILE A 16 2.78 2.95 -44.08
N VAL A 17 2.80 4.28 -44.17
CA VAL A 17 2.31 5.15 -43.08
C VAL A 17 0.80 4.97 -42.90
N SER A 18 0.00 4.89 -43.98
CA SER A 18 -1.44 4.62 -43.84
C SER A 18 -1.71 3.25 -43.23
N PHE A 19 -0.92 2.23 -43.58
CA PHE A 19 -1.04 0.91 -42.98
C PHE A 19 -0.68 0.93 -41.49
N VAL A 20 0.43 1.57 -41.12
CA VAL A 20 0.86 1.70 -39.72
C VAL A 20 -0.14 2.53 -38.90
N VAL A 21 -0.67 3.63 -39.45
CA VAL A 21 -1.68 4.46 -38.77
C VAL A 21 -2.99 3.68 -38.59
N ALA A 22 -3.49 2.99 -39.61
CA ALA A 22 -4.69 2.17 -39.50
C ALA A 22 -4.52 1.03 -38.48
N TRP A 23 -3.36 0.37 -38.45
CA TRP A 23 -3.05 -0.65 -37.44
C TRP A 23 -2.91 -0.06 -36.05
N LEU A 24 -2.29 1.12 -35.89
CA LEU A 24 -2.25 1.82 -34.61
C LEU A 24 -3.64 2.21 -34.13
N GLU A 25 -4.50 2.73 -35.01
CA GLU A 25 -5.88 3.09 -34.67
C GLU A 25 -6.70 1.86 -34.26
N THR A 26 -6.59 0.76 -34.99
CA THR A 26 -7.28 -0.50 -34.67
C THR A 26 -6.78 -1.05 -33.33
N TRP A 27 -5.46 -1.02 -33.11
CA TRP A 27 -4.86 -1.49 -31.85
C TRP A 27 -5.23 -0.60 -30.66
N PHE A 28 -5.30 0.73 -30.84
CA PHE A 28 -5.75 1.68 -29.81
C PHE A 28 -7.26 1.55 -29.52
N LEU A 29 -8.08 1.26 -30.53
CA LEU A 29 -9.52 1.01 -30.35
C LEU A 29 -9.72 -0.30 -29.59
N ASP A 30 -9.05 -1.38 -29.98
CA ASP A 30 -9.09 -2.67 -29.28
C ASP A 30 -8.64 -2.52 -27.82
N PHE A 31 -7.60 -1.73 -27.54
CA PHE A 31 -7.21 -1.49 -26.14
C PHE A 31 -8.29 -0.78 -25.33
N LYS A 32 -8.96 0.22 -25.89
CA LYS A 32 -10.03 0.94 -25.17
C LYS A 32 -11.22 0.03 -24.94
N VAL A 33 -11.67 -0.66 -25.99
CA VAL A 33 -12.85 -1.54 -25.95
C VAL A 33 -12.59 -2.73 -25.02
N LEU A 34 -11.47 -3.44 -25.17
CA LEU A 34 -11.16 -4.60 -24.31
C LEU A 34 -10.96 -4.22 -22.84
N THR A 35 -10.39 -3.05 -22.56
CA THR A 35 -10.29 -2.59 -21.16
C THR A 35 -11.64 -2.27 -20.57
N GLN A 36 -12.53 -1.63 -21.35
CA GLN A 36 -13.87 -1.25 -20.92
C GLN A 36 -14.78 -2.48 -20.76
N GLU A 37 -14.77 -3.42 -21.70
CA GLU A 37 -15.53 -4.67 -21.62
C GLU A 37 -15.07 -5.53 -20.44
N ALA A 38 -13.76 -5.67 -20.22
CA ALA A 38 -13.23 -6.41 -19.07
C ALA A 38 -13.51 -5.72 -17.72
N GLU A 39 -13.73 -4.42 -17.73
CA GLU A 39 -14.18 -3.64 -16.58
C GLU A 39 -15.67 -3.86 -16.34
N GLU A 40 -16.50 -3.73 -17.37
CA GLU A 40 -17.94 -4.00 -17.33
C GLU A 40 -18.21 -5.44 -16.88
N GLU A 41 -17.52 -6.45 -17.42
CA GLU A 41 -17.64 -7.85 -16.99
C GLU A 41 -17.33 -8.04 -15.49
N ARG A 42 -16.35 -7.30 -14.94
CA ARG A 42 -16.04 -7.33 -13.50
C ARG A 42 -17.14 -6.67 -12.68
N TRP A 43 -17.68 -5.54 -13.14
CA TRP A 43 -18.84 -4.90 -12.51
C TRP A 43 -20.06 -5.80 -12.53
N TYR A 44 -20.36 -6.43 -13.67
CA TYR A 44 -21.43 -7.41 -13.81
C TYR A 44 -21.23 -8.60 -12.88
N THR A 45 -20.03 -9.19 -12.83
CA THR A 45 -19.71 -10.31 -11.94
C THR A 45 -19.83 -9.92 -10.47
N ALA A 46 -19.35 -8.73 -10.09
CA ALA A 46 -19.46 -8.20 -8.73
C ALA A 46 -20.93 -7.91 -8.35
N ALA A 47 -21.72 -7.37 -9.28
CA ALA A 47 -23.15 -7.14 -9.09
C ALA A 47 -23.93 -8.46 -8.97
N GLN A 48 -23.59 -9.48 -9.77
CA GLN A 48 -24.17 -10.82 -9.67
C GLN A 48 -23.81 -11.49 -8.33
N ALA A 49 -22.57 -11.37 -7.89
CA ALA A 49 -22.13 -11.86 -6.58
C ALA A 49 -22.86 -11.15 -5.44
N ALA A 50 -23.08 -9.83 -5.54
CA ALA A 50 -23.86 -9.06 -4.58
C ALA A 50 -25.35 -9.43 -4.59
N ALA A 51 -25.93 -9.69 -5.77
CA ALA A 51 -27.32 -10.11 -5.92
C ALA A 51 -27.58 -11.56 -5.45
N SER A 52 -26.55 -12.41 -5.48
CA SER A 52 -26.62 -13.80 -4.99
C SER A 52 -26.50 -13.95 -3.48
N ARG A 53 -26.30 -12.83 -2.74
CA ARG A 53 -26.40 -12.83 -1.27
C ARG A 53 -27.88 -12.96 -0.88
N PRO A 54 -28.28 -13.97 -0.09
CA PRO A 54 -29.65 -14.05 0.40
C PRO A 54 -29.94 -12.83 1.28
N ALA A 55 -31.04 -12.15 1.00
CA ALA A 55 -31.55 -11.08 1.85
C ALA A 55 -31.79 -11.66 3.25
N LEU A 56 -31.10 -11.11 4.26
CA LEU A 56 -31.39 -11.41 5.66
C LEU A 56 -32.79 -10.86 5.98
N LEU A 57 -33.78 -11.74 5.85
CA LEU A 57 -35.10 -11.57 6.45
C LEU A 57 -34.92 -11.62 7.97
N TYR A 58 -35.13 -10.48 8.63
CA TYR A 58 -35.45 -10.46 10.05
C TYR A 58 -36.78 -9.74 10.23
N PRO A 59 -37.86 -10.44 10.59
CA PRO A 59 -39.02 -9.82 11.21
C PRO A 59 -38.93 -10.05 12.72
N GLY A 60 -38.89 -8.99 13.52
CA GLY A 60 -38.92 -9.10 14.98
C GLY A 60 -39.43 -7.81 15.58
N ALA A 61 -40.63 -7.88 16.12
CA ALA A 61 -41.47 -6.76 16.51
C ALA A 61 -41.03 -6.04 17.80
N LEU A 62 -41.57 -4.83 17.92
CA LEU A 62 -41.73 -3.99 19.10
C LEU A 62 -41.96 -4.78 20.40
N SER A 63 -41.24 -4.42 21.46
CA SER A 63 -41.69 -4.59 22.84
C SER A 63 -41.26 -3.36 23.64
N GLU A 64 -42.25 -2.55 24.03
CA GLU A 64 -42.14 -1.62 25.15
C GLU A 64 -41.79 -2.40 26.42
N GLY A 65 -40.91 -1.83 27.25
CA GLY A 65 -40.44 -2.45 28.47
C GLY A 65 -39.77 -1.44 29.37
N GLN A 66 -40.59 -0.63 30.03
CA GLN A 66 -40.23 0.17 31.20
C GLN A 66 -39.60 -0.72 32.27
N PHE A 67 -38.38 -0.41 32.73
CA PHE A 67 -38.01 -0.78 34.11
C PHE A 67 -37.02 0.19 34.78
N TYR A 68 -37.50 0.59 35.95
CA TYR A 68 -37.02 1.43 37.05
C TYR A 68 -35.51 1.37 37.42
N SER A 69 -34.98 2.54 37.83
CA SER A 69 -33.77 2.65 38.68
C SER A 69 -34.17 2.76 40.15
N PRO A 70 -33.61 1.98 41.09
CA PRO A 70 -33.74 2.26 42.52
C PRO A 70 -32.60 3.19 43.02
N PRO A 71 -32.89 4.19 43.88
CA PRO A 71 -31.87 5.02 44.52
C PRO A 71 -31.42 4.49 45.91
N GLU A 72 -30.18 4.87 46.27
CA GLU A 72 -29.57 5.02 47.60
C GLU A 72 -29.33 3.81 48.55
N SER A 73 -28.06 3.52 48.88
CA SER A 73 -27.40 4.00 50.13
C SER A 73 -26.08 3.30 50.47
N PHE A 74 -25.06 4.14 50.69
CA PHE A 74 -23.91 4.09 51.61
C PHE A 74 -23.53 2.80 52.36
N ALA A 75 -22.26 2.40 52.22
CA ALA A 75 -21.38 2.07 53.34
C ALA A 75 -19.91 2.26 52.92
N GLY A 76 -19.19 3.09 53.69
CA GLY A 76 -17.84 3.54 53.41
C GLY A 76 -16.74 2.49 53.59
N SER A 77 -15.59 2.80 53.00
CA SER A 77 -14.28 2.39 53.48
C SER A 77 -13.27 3.43 53.03
N ASP A 78 -12.79 4.20 54.00
CA ASP A 78 -11.61 5.04 53.88
C ASP A 78 -10.41 4.18 53.47
N ASN A 79 -9.66 4.63 52.47
CA ASN A 79 -8.23 4.41 52.35
C ASN A 79 -7.69 5.63 51.60
N GLU A 80 -7.18 6.57 52.37
CA GLU A 80 -6.35 7.69 51.92
C GLU A 80 -5.09 7.14 51.24
N PHE A 81 -4.97 7.37 49.94
CA PHE A 81 -3.68 7.55 49.28
C PHE A 81 -3.81 8.77 48.40
N ASP A 82 -3.31 9.89 48.93
CA ASP A 82 -2.97 11.07 48.17
C ASP A 82 -1.89 10.69 47.14
N GLU A 83 -2.31 10.49 45.90
CA GLU A 83 -1.44 10.68 44.74
C GLU A 83 -2.16 11.67 43.82
N ASP A 84 -1.83 12.94 44.05
CA ASP A 84 -1.89 14.00 43.06
C ASP A 84 -1.01 13.63 41.85
N GLU A 85 -1.45 12.67 41.04
CA GLU A 85 -0.95 12.50 39.69
C GLU A 85 -1.89 13.24 38.75
N GLU A 86 -1.47 14.45 38.37
CA GLU A 86 -2.02 15.24 37.29
C GLU A 86 -2.25 14.35 36.06
N THR A 87 -3.48 13.86 35.91
CA THR A 87 -3.95 13.26 34.67
C THR A 87 -4.06 14.37 33.63
N VAL A 88 -2.92 14.69 33.02
CA VAL A 88 -2.83 15.52 31.81
C VAL A 88 -3.88 14.99 30.83
N GLY A 89 -4.90 15.81 30.60
CA GLY A 89 -6.19 15.40 30.06
C GLY A 89 -6.09 14.45 28.87
N ARG A 90 -6.51 13.20 29.08
CA ARG A 90 -6.79 12.28 27.97
C ARG A 90 -7.99 12.83 27.21
N ARG A 91 -7.71 13.59 26.14
CA ARG A 91 -8.72 13.98 25.14
C ARG A 91 -9.51 12.74 24.74
N ALA A 92 -10.84 12.86 24.74
CA ALA A 92 -11.70 11.78 24.31
C ALA A 92 -11.35 11.35 22.88
N VAL A 93 -11.13 10.03 22.68
CA VAL A 93 -10.82 9.45 21.38
C VAL A 93 -12.02 9.64 20.46
N THR A 94 -11.80 10.38 19.37
CA THR A 94 -12.83 10.70 18.37
C THR A 94 -13.25 9.45 17.61
N GLU A 95 -14.44 9.47 17.01
CA GLU A 95 -14.92 8.37 16.15
C GLU A 95 -13.96 8.12 14.96
N GLN A 96 -13.44 9.20 14.37
CA GLN A 96 -12.46 9.13 13.29
C GLN A 96 -11.15 8.46 13.71
N GLU A 97 -10.67 8.72 14.94
CA GLU A 97 -9.48 8.06 15.47
C GLU A 97 -9.71 6.57 15.71
N ARG A 98 -10.90 6.18 16.20
CA ARG A 98 -11.27 4.75 16.32
C ARG A 98 -11.31 4.07 14.97
N GLU A 99 -11.81 4.75 13.94
CA GLU A 99 -11.83 4.25 12.58
C GLU A 99 -10.42 4.04 12.02
N TYR A 100 -9.49 4.98 12.21
CA TYR A 100 -8.09 4.79 11.82
C TYR A 100 -7.46 3.56 12.52
N VAL A 101 -7.71 3.40 13.82
CA VAL A 101 -7.21 2.23 14.56
C VAL A 101 -7.81 0.94 14.02
N ARG A 102 -9.11 0.91 13.69
CA ARG A 102 -9.79 -0.24 13.09
C ARG A 102 -9.17 -0.60 11.74
N GLN A 103 -9.04 0.36 10.83
CA GLN A 103 -8.42 0.18 9.51
C GLN A 103 -6.98 -0.36 9.62
N GLY A 104 -6.18 0.17 10.55
CA GLY A 104 -4.82 -0.31 10.79
C GLY A 104 -4.76 -1.75 11.29
N LYS A 105 -5.70 -2.17 12.15
CA LYS A 105 -5.82 -3.56 12.63
C LYS A 105 -6.26 -4.51 11.50
N GLU A 106 -7.25 -4.12 10.71
CA GLU A 106 -7.71 -4.93 9.56
C GLU A 106 -6.59 -5.12 8.52
N ALA A 107 -5.84 -4.06 8.22
CA ALA A 107 -4.66 -4.18 7.36
C ALA A 107 -3.59 -5.10 7.95
N MET A 108 -3.40 -5.11 9.28
CA MET A 108 -2.48 -6.01 9.97
C MET A 108 -2.92 -7.48 9.82
N GLU A 109 -4.21 -7.76 10.01
CA GLU A 109 -4.76 -9.11 9.86
C GLU A 109 -4.57 -9.65 8.43
N VAL A 110 -4.80 -8.83 7.42
CA VAL A 110 -4.57 -9.22 6.02
C VAL A 110 -3.07 -9.45 5.74
N VAL A 111 -2.18 -8.61 6.27
CA VAL A 111 -0.73 -8.83 6.17
C VAL A 111 -0.33 -10.16 6.81
N ASP A 112 -0.86 -10.48 8.00
CA ASP A 112 -0.61 -11.76 8.66
C ASP A 112 -1.12 -12.95 7.85
N GLN A 113 -2.31 -12.85 7.24
CA GLN A 113 -2.85 -13.86 6.33
C GLN A 113 -1.95 -14.07 5.10
N ILE A 114 -1.47 -13.00 4.47
CA ILE A 114 -0.57 -13.06 3.32
C ILE A 114 0.73 -13.79 3.69
N LEU A 115 1.32 -13.45 4.84
CA LEU A 115 2.53 -14.10 5.34
C LEU A 115 2.29 -15.59 5.69
N GLY A 116 1.10 -15.93 6.18
CA GLY A 116 0.71 -17.32 6.45
C GLY A 116 0.51 -18.18 5.20
N GLN A 117 0.48 -17.57 4.02
CA GLN A 117 0.23 -18.24 2.73
C GLN A 117 1.47 -18.22 1.82
N GLU A 118 2.68 -18.15 2.38
CA GLU A 118 3.93 -18.07 1.60
C GLU A 118 4.07 -19.18 0.54
N ALA A 119 3.64 -20.41 0.84
CA ALA A 119 3.66 -21.52 -0.12
C ALA A 119 2.77 -21.29 -1.36
N ASN A 120 1.80 -20.40 -1.27
CA ASN A 120 0.86 -20.08 -2.35
C ASN A 120 1.29 -18.84 -3.16
N TRP A 121 2.40 -18.19 -2.80
CA TRP A 121 2.91 -17.03 -3.52
C TRP A 121 3.39 -17.45 -4.91
N LYS A 122 2.84 -16.82 -5.95
CA LYS A 122 3.21 -17.08 -7.34
C LYS A 122 4.44 -16.24 -7.69
N PHE A 123 5.52 -16.87 -8.14
CA PHE A 123 6.71 -16.15 -8.58
C PHE A 123 6.41 -15.27 -9.81
N GLU A 124 6.86 -14.02 -9.78
CA GLU A 124 6.72 -13.07 -10.90
C GLU A 124 8.08 -12.76 -11.53
N LYS A 125 9.06 -12.34 -10.71
CA LYS A 125 10.37 -11.90 -11.21
C LYS A 125 11.43 -11.95 -10.11
N SER A 126 12.69 -12.10 -10.49
CA SER A 126 13.84 -11.88 -9.62
C SER A 126 14.89 -10.97 -10.28
N ASN A 127 15.85 -10.50 -9.49
CA ASN A 127 17.03 -9.79 -9.98
C ASN A 127 18.33 -10.56 -9.68
N GLU A 128 19.45 -10.05 -10.18
CA GLU A 128 20.78 -10.70 -10.07
C GLU A 128 21.30 -10.82 -8.64
N VAL A 129 20.81 -9.98 -7.72
CA VAL A 129 21.21 -9.99 -6.30
C VAL A 129 20.32 -10.88 -5.43
N GLY A 130 19.36 -11.60 -6.04
CA GLY A 130 18.51 -12.58 -5.38
C GLY A 130 17.25 -12.00 -4.73
N ASP A 131 16.87 -10.75 -5.01
CA ASP A 131 15.53 -10.27 -4.66
C ASP A 131 14.50 -10.97 -5.54
N ALA A 132 13.36 -11.31 -4.95
CA ALA A 132 12.25 -11.92 -5.67
C ALA A 132 10.95 -11.16 -5.41
N VAL A 133 10.19 -10.95 -6.47
CA VAL A 133 8.82 -10.44 -6.44
C VAL A 133 7.89 -11.59 -6.76
N TYR A 134 6.86 -11.71 -5.94
CA TYR A 134 5.78 -12.67 -6.07
C TYR A 134 4.44 -11.95 -6.19
N ALA A 135 3.38 -12.70 -6.49
CA ALA A 135 2.01 -12.22 -6.46
C ALA A 135 1.09 -13.20 -5.73
N LEU A 136 0.06 -12.65 -5.10
CA LEU A 136 -1.02 -13.39 -4.47
C LEU A 136 -2.35 -12.66 -4.75
N GLU A 137 -3.39 -13.39 -5.11
CA GLU A 137 -4.74 -12.82 -5.28
C GLU A 137 -5.42 -12.74 -3.90
N ILE A 138 -5.76 -11.52 -3.48
CA ILE A 138 -6.41 -11.27 -2.19
C ILE A 138 -7.89 -11.00 -2.43
N PRO A 139 -8.80 -11.67 -1.70
CA PRO A 139 -10.23 -11.38 -1.80
C PRO A 139 -10.51 -9.88 -1.67
N PHE A 140 -11.38 -9.35 -2.54
CA PHE A 140 -11.80 -7.94 -2.60
C PHE A 140 -10.71 -6.91 -2.97
N HIS A 141 -9.42 -7.23 -2.85
CA HIS A 141 -8.31 -6.33 -3.17
C HIS A 141 -7.58 -6.70 -4.47
N GLY A 142 -7.76 -7.93 -4.97
CA GLY A 142 -7.15 -8.41 -6.21
C GLY A 142 -5.66 -8.73 -6.07
N LYS A 143 -4.92 -8.57 -7.17
CA LYS A 143 -3.51 -8.95 -7.26
C LYS A 143 -2.64 -8.08 -6.37
N THR A 144 -1.99 -8.71 -5.40
CA THR A 144 -1.04 -8.09 -4.47
C THR A 144 0.37 -8.56 -4.78
N TYR A 145 1.30 -7.62 -4.91
CA TYR A 145 2.72 -7.91 -5.15
C TYR A 145 3.48 -8.03 -3.84
N ILE A 146 4.44 -8.95 -3.78
CA ILE A 146 5.20 -9.26 -2.57
C ILE A 146 6.67 -9.32 -2.94
N LEU A 147 7.44 -8.32 -2.53
CA LEU A 147 8.89 -8.35 -2.60
C LEU A 147 9.45 -9.08 -1.38
N LYS A 148 10.39 -10.01 -1.59
CA LYS A 148 11.17 -10.66 -0.54
C LYS A 148 12.66 -10.50 -0.84
N ALA A 149 13.39 -9.96 0.13
CA ALA A 149 14.80 -9.65 -0.01
C ALA A 149 15.58 -10.06 1.25
N LEU A 150 16.73 -10.70 1.05
CA LEU A 150 17.70 -10.92 2.12
C LEU A 150 18.55 -9.67 2.30
N MET A 151 18.67 -9.23 3.55
CA MET A 151 19.42 -8.03 3.94
C MET A 151 20.58 -8.43 4.86
N GLN A 152 21.80 -8.04 4.48
CA GLN A 152 23.02 -8.27 5.25
C GLN A 152 23.18 -7.23 6.36
N CYS A 153 22.19 -7.16 7.25
CA CYS A 153 22.22 -6.37 8.47
C CYS A 153 21.22 -6.91 9.51
N PRO A 154 21.34 -6.49 10.78
CA PRO A 154 20.32 -6.76 11.77
C PRO A 154 18.94 -6.21 11.37
N ALA A 155 17.89 -6.92 11.78
CA ALA A 155 16.49 -6.51 11.55
C ALA A 155 16.18 -5.13 12.15
N GLU A 156 16.83 -4.78 13.26
CA GLU A 156 16.65 -3.49 13.93
C GLU A 156 17.07 -2.32 13.03
N SER A 157 18.13 -2.47 12.23
CA SER A 157 18.56 -1.43 11.29
C SER A 157 17.49 -1.13 10.25
N VAL A 158 16.86 -2.18 9.68
CA VAL A 158 15.76 -2.00 8.71
C VAL A 158 14.51 -1.45 9.39
N TYR A 159 14.19 -1.90 10.59
CA TYR A 159 13.06 -1.40 11.36
C TYR A 159 13.17 0.11 11.63
N GLN A 160 14.34 0.59 12.05
CA GLN A 160 14.58 2.00 12.30
C GLN A 160 14.48 2.84 11.02
N GLU A 161 15.14 2.40 9.95
CA GLU A 161 15.23 3.16 8.70
C GLU A 161 13.95 3.17 7.87
N VAL A 162 13.18 2.08 7.86
CA VAL A 162 12.01 1.90 6.98
C VAL A 162 10.69 2.09 7.72
N ILE A 163 10.58 1.59 8.96
CA ILE A 163 9.30 1.55 9.68
C ILE A 163 9.16 2.75 10.62
N LEU A 164 10.18 3.07 11.42
CA LEU A 164 10.08 4.11 12.45
C LEU A 164 10.34 5.52 11.94
N GLN A 165 11.09 5.69 10.85
CA GLN A 165 11.49 7.00 10.34
C GLN A 165 11.01 7.26 8.88
N PRO A 166 9.70 7.12 8.59
CA PRO A 166 9.21 7.19 7.22
C PRO A 166 9.47 8.54 6.53
N GLU A 167 9.48 9.66 7.27
CA GLU A 167 9.79 10.98 6.71
C GLU A 167 11.26 11.12 6.29
N LYS A 168 12.19 10.45 7.00
CA LYS A 168 13.62 10.44 6.66
C LYS A 168 13.95 9.48 5.52
N MET A 169 13.08 8.50 5.24
CA MET A 169 13.26 7.57 4.12
C MET A 169 13.41 8.30 2.78
N VAL A 170 12.75 9.45 2.62
CA VAL A 170 12.82 10.32 1.42
C VAL A 170 14.25 10.76 1.10
N LEU A 171 15.13 10.84 2.10
CA LEU A 171 16.52 11.28 1.92
C LEU A 171 17.39 10.27 1.16
N TRP A 172 17.04 8.98 1.22
CA TRP A 172 17.82 7.90 0.63
C TRP A 172 17.05 7.04 -0.36
N ASN A 173 15.71 7.04 -0.31
CA ASN A 173 14.87 6.29 -1.22
C ASN A 173 14.26 7.18 -2.30
N ARG A 174 14.74 7.06 -3.54
CA ARG A 174 14.25 7.87 -4.67
C ARG A 174 12.89 7.46 -5.20
N THR A 175 12.33 6.32 -4.76
CA THR A 175 10.97 5.91 -5.18
C THR A 175 9.87 6.68 -4.47
N VAL A 176 10.21 7.42 -3.42
CA VAL A 176 9.30 8.27 -2.64
C VAL A 176 9.81 9.71 -2.71
N ALA A 177 9.00 10.60 -3.28
CA ALA A 177 9.32 12.01 -3.43
C ALA A 177 9.01 12.84 -2.18
N LEU A 178 8.02 12.41 -1.39
CA LEU A 178 7.62 13.07 -0.14
C LEU A 178 6.96 12.05 0.78
N CYS A 179 7.21 12.19 2.08
CA CYS A 179 6.47 11.50 3.14
C CYS A 179 6.28 12.51 4.28
N GLN A 180 5.04 12.64 4.76
CA GLN A 180 4.68 13.49 5.87
C GLN A 180 3.73 12.76 6.81
N ILE A 181 4.02 12.74 8.10
CA ILE A 181 3.07 12.25 9.11
C ILE A 181 2.04 13.34 9.36
N LEU A 182 0.77 13.05 9.07
CA LEU A 182 -0.35 13.99 9.26
C LEU A 182 -0.87 13.97 10.69
N GLN A 183 -0.98 12.77 11.26
CA GLN A 183 -1.54 12.55 12.59
C GLN A 183 -0.93 11.29 13.21
N ARG A 184 -0.60 11.36 14.51
CA ARG A 184 -0.35 10.17 15.34
C ARG A 184 -1.59 9.95 16.19
N VAL A 185 -2.23 8.80 16.01
CA VAL A 185 -3.52 8.46 16.64
C VAL A 185 -3.29 7.80 18.00
N ASP A 186 -2.36 6.86 18.05
CA ASP A 186 -1.86 6.22 19.26
C ASP A 186 -0.38 5.84 19.06
N ASP A 187 0.21 5.09 19.99
CA ASP A 187 1.62 4.67 19.93
C ASP A 187 1.95 3.81 18.68
N ASN A 188 0.94 3.15 18.11
CA ASN A 188 1.10 2.18 17.04
C ASN A 188 0.48 2.65 15.72
N THR A 189 -0.39 3.65 15.74
CA THR A 189 -1.25 4.03 14.61
C THR A 189 -0.98 5.46 14.19
N LEU A 190 -0.67 5.66 12.91
CA LEU A 190 -0.41 6.97 12.32
C LEU A 190 -1.08 7.11 10.96
N VAL A 191 -1.37 8.34 10.57
CA VAL A 191 -1.84 8.69 9.23
C VAL A 191 -0.73 9.45 8.51
N SER A 192 -0.37 9.02 7.31
CA SER A 192 0.68 9.63 6.48
C SER A 192 0.13 10.13 5.14
N TYR A 193 0.80 11.15 4.62
CA TYR A 193 0.70 11.60 3.24
C TYR A 193 2.00 11.28 2.52
N ASP A 194 1.88 10.50 1.46
CA ASP A 194 3.02 9.98 0.71
C ASP A 194 2.90 10.38 -0.76
N VAL A 195 4.01 10.76 -1.38
CA VAL A 195 4.07 11.01 -2.83
C VAL A 195 5.09 10.06 -3.43
N ALA A 196 4.63 9.14 -4.27
CA ALA A 196 5.52 8.28 -5.04
C ALA A 196 6.16 9.07 -6.18
N ALA A 197 7.44 8.82 -6.44
CA ALA A 197 8.13 9.37 -7.59
C ALA A 197 7.55 8.83 -8.91
N ALA A 198 7.88 9.49 -10.03
CA ALA A 198 7.56 8.95 -11.34
C ALA A 198 8.30 7.61 -11.55
N ALA A 199 7.65 6.65 -12.19
CA ALA A 199 8.19 5.32 -12.43
C ALA A 199 8.17 4.97 -13.94
N ALA A 200 8.79 3.85 -14.30
CA ALA A 200 8.94 3.39 -15.69
C ALA A 200 9.47 4.48 -16.64
N ALA A 201 10.58 5.13 -16.24
CA ALA A 201 11.20 6.23 -17.00
C ALA A 201 10.24 7.40 -17.32
N GLY A 202 9.28 7.67 -16.43
CA GLY A 202 8.32 8.78 -16.57
C GLY A 202 7.01 8.40 -17.24
N VAL A 203 6.85 7.16 -17.73
CA VAL A 203 5.59 6.66 -18.28
C VAL A 203 4.50 6.61 -17.20
N VAL A 204 4.87 6.26 -15.97
CA VAL A 204 3.96 6.31 -14.82
C VAL A 204 4.22 7.59 -14.04
N SER A 205 3.31 8.56 -14.18
CA SER A 205 3.39 9.84 -13.44
C SER A 205 3.35 9.65 -11.91
N PRO A 206 3.85 10.61 -11.12
CA PRO A 206 3.74 10.58 -9.65
C PRO A 206 2.29 10.44 -9.17
N ARG A 207 2.11 9.68 -8.09
CA ARG A 207 0.83 9.53 -7.37
C ARG A 207 1.00 10.02 -5.94
N ASP A 208 -0.04 10.64 -5.39
CA ASP A 208 -0.12 10.89 -3.96
C ASP A 208 -1.06 9.89 -3.27
N PHE A 209 -0.82 9.66 -1.98
CA PHE A 209 -1.52 8.69 -1.17
C PHE A 209 -1.77 9.27 0.22
N VAL A 210 -2.89 8.90 0.81
CA VAL A 210 -3.16 9.11 2.24
C VAL A 210 -3.39 7.73 2.83
N ASN A 211 -2.55 7.33 3.78
CA ASN A 211 -2.56 5.99 4.35
C ASN A 211 -2.68 6.06 5.86
N VAL A 212 -3.48 5.17 6.45
CA VAL A 212 -3.32 4.82 7.86
C VAL A 212 -2.34 3.66 7.94
N ARG A 213 -1.45 3.69 8.93
CA ARG A 213 -0.46 2.65 9.18
C ARG A 213 -0.49 2.22 10.63
N ARG A 214 -0.40 0.91 10.85
CA ARG A 214 -0.25 0.31 12.18
C ARG A 214 1.11 -0.38 12.29
N ILE A 215 1.85 -0.06 13.34
CA ILE A 215 3.18 -0.60 13.63
C ILE A 215 3.07 -1.58 14.79
N GLU A 216 3.63 -2.78 14.62
CA GLU A 216 3.73 -3.78 15.67
C GLU A 216 5.14 -4.37 15.74
N ARG A 217 5.67 -4.41 16.96
CA ARG A 217 6.91 -5.11 17.30
C ARG A 217 6.57 -6.46 17.90
N ARG A 218 6.98 -7.53 17.24
CA ARG A 218 6.80 -8.91 17.70
C ARG A 218 8.16 -9.55 18.02
N LYS A 219 8.12 -10.75 18.62
CA LYS A 219 9.33 -11.47 19.04
C LYS A 219 10.28 -11.73 17.87
N ASP A 220 9.75 -12.24 16.76
CA ASP A 220 10.49 -12.70 15.59
C ASP A 220 10.47 -11.70 14.42
N ARG A 221 9.66 -10.64 14.49
CA ARG A 221 9.48 -9.70 13.37
C ARG A 221 9.07 -8.30 13.80
N TYR A 222 9.26 -7.34 12.90
CA TYR A 222 8.69 -6.00 12.95
C TYR A 222 7.73 -5.84 11.78
N ILE A 223 6.58 -5.22 12.01
CA ILE A 223 5.56 -5.03 10.98
C ILE A 223 5.10 -3.58 10.98
N SER A 224 4.94 -3.02 9.80
CA SER A 224 4.10 -1.85 9.57
C SER A 224 3.12 -2.15 8.47
N SER A 225 1.87 -2.41 8.83
CA SER A 225 0.77 -2.57 7.88
C SER A 225 0.10 -1.22 7.61
N GLY A 226 -0.62 -1.12 6.50
CA GLY A 226 -1.41 0.05 6.20
C GLY A 226 -2.37 -0.17 5.05
N ILE A 227 -3.29 0.78 4.90
CA ILE A 227 -4.31 0.83 3.86
C ILE A 227 -4.65 2.31 3.58
N ALA A 228 -5.19 2.60 2.40
CA ALA A 228 -5.67 3.92 2.06
C ALA A 228 -6.73 4.39 3.07
N THR A 229 -6.68 5.68 3.42
CA THR A 229 -7.68 6.34 4.26
C THR A 229 -7.91 7.77 3.78
N MET A 230 -8.86 8.47 4.39
CA MET A 230 -9.11 9.89 4.13
C MET A 230 -8.61 10.74 5.29
N HIS A 231 -8.05 11.90 4.98
CA HIS A 231 -7.65 12.87 6.00
C HIS A 231 -7.94 14.29 5.50
N HIS A 232 -8.66 15.09 6.29
CA HIS A 232 -9.15 16.43 5.90
C HIS A 232 -8.02 17.39 5.50
N ALA A 233 -6.83 17.25 6.07
CA ALA A 233 -5.66 18.08 5.72
C ALA A 233 -5.08 17.77 4.32
N ARG A 234 -5.45 16.64 3.70
CA ARG A 234 -4.93 16.18 2.40
C ARG A 234 -6.05 15.65 1.49
N PRO A 235 -7.03 16.48 1.12
CA PRO A 235 -8.02 16.10 0.11
C PRO A 235 -7.34 15.85 -1.25
N PRO A 236 -7.98 15.15 -2.20
CA PRO A 236 -7.47 15.04 -3.56
C PRO A 236 -7.21 16.42 -4.18
N HIS A 237 -6.06 16.59 -4.84
CA HIS A 237 -5.68 17.83 -5.52
C HIS A 237 -5.29 17.52 -6.97
N THR A 238 -5.49 18.47 -7.88
CA THR A 238 -5.13 18.36 -9.30
C THR A 238 -3.64 18.16 -9.61
N LYS A 239 -2.76 18.25 -8.60
CA LYS A 239 -1.30 18.17 -8.80
C LYS A 239 -0.86 16.73 -9.04
N TYR A 240 -1.52 15.77 -8.40
CA TYR A 240 -1.22 14.36 -8.49
C TYR A 240 -2.51 13.57 -8.67
N VAL A 241 -2.42 12.42 -9.33
CA VAL A 241 -3.50 11.44 -9.28
C VAL A 241 -3.45 10.79 -7.88
N ARG A 242 -4.59 10.79 -7.18
CA ARG A 242 -4.73 10.10 -5.88
C ARG A 242 -4.74 8.60 -6.11
N GLY A 243 -3.65 7.93 -5.75
CA GLY A 243 -3.61 6.49 -5.68
C GLY A 243 -4.24 5.98 -4.38
N GLU A 244 -4.68 4.73 -4.39
CA GLU A 244 -5.29 4.07 -3.23
C GLU A 244 -4.58 2.74 -2.98
N ASN A 245 -3.91 2.63 -1.84
CA ASN A 245 -3.35 1.36 -1.41
C ASN A 245 -4.45 0.48 -0.80
N GLY A 246 -4.49 -0.79 -1.22
CA GLY A 246 -5.13 -1.83 -0.43
C GLY A 246 -4.27 -2.22 0.78
N PRO A 247 -4.67 -3.26 1.53
CA PRO A 247 -3.91 -3.74 2.67
C PRO A 247 -2.54 -4.25 2.22
N GLY A 248 -1.50 -3.75 2.87
CA GLY A 248 -0.12 -4.10 2.61
C GLY A 248 0.80 -3.51 3.66
N GLY A 249 2.10 -3.48 3.39
CA GLY A 249 3.07 -2.90 4.31
C GLY A 249 4.45 -3.49 4.25
N PHE A 250 5.26 -3.16 5.26
CA PHE A 250 6.62 -3.63 5.42
C PHE A 250 6.72 -4.61 6.58
N VAL A 251 7.46 -5.70 6.37
CA VAL A 251 7.74 -6.72 7.36
C VAL A 251 9.24 -6.97 7.38
N VAL A 252 9.82 -7.02 8.58
CA VAL A 252 11.23 -7.36 8.79
C VAL A 252 11.30 -8.57 9.69
N ILE A 253 11.69 -9.71 9.14
CA ILE A 253 11.81 -10.98 9.86
C ILE A 253 13.23 -11.12 10.39
N LYS A 254 13.37 -11.35 11.69
CA LYS A 254 14.65 -11.60 12.36
C LYS A 254 15.15 -13.00 12.01
N ASN A 255 16.44 -13.14 11.74
CA ASN A 255 17.05 -14.45 11.61
C ASN A 255 17.50 -14.95 13.00
N PRO A 256 16.89 -16.02 13.56
CA PRO A 256 17.24 -16.50 14.89
C PRO A 256 18.63 -17.14 14.97
N ARG A 257 19.20 -17.57 13.84
CA ARG A 257 20.51 -18.23 13.78
C ARG A 257 21.65 -17.25 13.49
N ASN A 258 21.36 -16.16 12.78
CA ASN A 258 22.35 -15.15 12.42
C ASN A 258 21.77 -13.74 12.57
N PRO A 259 21.97 -13.07 13.72
CA PRO A 259 21.47 -11.72 13.97
C PRO A 259 22.03 -10.63 13.04
N SER A 260 23.08 -10.91 12.28
CA SER A 260 23.64 -9.98 11.28
C SER A 260 22.89 -10.00 9.95
N VAL A 261 21.83 -10.82 9.82
CA VAL A 261 21.03 -10.95 8.60
C VAL A 261 19.55 -10.90 8.96
N CYS A 262 18.73 -10.32 8.08
CA CYS A 262 17.28 -10.33 8.19
C CYS A 262 16.62 -10.53 6.83
N THR A 263 15.33 -10.85 6.83
CA THR A 263 14.51 -10.87 5.61
C THR A 263 13.59 -9.65 5.63
N PHE A 264 13.70 -8.82 4.59
CA PHE A 264 12.77 -7.73 4.35
C PHE A 264 11.69 -8.20 3.38
N ILE A 265 10.44 -7.88 3.69
CA ILE A 265 9.28 -8.15 2.85
C ILE A 265 8.50 -6.87 2.68
N TRP A 266 8.15 -6.54 1.43
CA TRP A 266 7.23 -5.47 1.10
C TRP A 266 6.02 -6.03 0.37
N ILE A 267 4.85 -5.95 1.02
CA ILE A 267 3.55 -6.32 0.48
C ILE A 267 2.89 -5.05 -0.08
N LEU A 268 2.56 -5.05 -1.37
CA LEU A 268 1.98 -3.90 -2.06
C LEU A 268 0.74 -4.31 -2.85
N ASN A 269 -0.40 -3.86 -2.36
CA ASN A 269 -1.63 -3.79 -3.12
C ASN A 269 -1.91 -2.30 -3.39
N THR A 270 -1.99 -1.90 -4.65
CA THR A 270 -2.19 -0.49 -4.98
C THR A 270 -2.95 -0.31 -6.28
N ASP A 271 -3.94 0.58 -6.25
CA ASP A 271 -4.62 1.12 -7.40
C ASP A 271 -4.05 2.51 -7.70
N LEU A 272 -3.21 2.59 -8.74
CA LEU A 272 -2.60 3.84 -9.18
C LEU A 272 -3.57 4.78 -9.90
N LYS A 273 -4.81 4.32 -10.15
CA LYS A 273 -5.85 4.98 -10.94
C LYS A 273 -5.37 5.40 -12.34
N GLY A 274 -6.27 6.03 -13.08
CA GLY A 274 -6.01 6.54 -14.42
C GLY A 274 -6.11 5.46 -15.50
N ARG A 275 -5.67 5.80 -16.72
CA ARG A 275 -5.87 4.97 -17.93
C ARG A 275 -4.59 4.25 -18.37
N LEU A 276 -3.83 3.75 -17.40
CA LEU A 276 -2.60 3.00 -17.69
C LEU A 276 -2.93 1.53 -18.00
N PRO A 277 -2.38 0.95 -19.08
CA PRO A 277 -2.47 -0.49 -19.33
C PRO A 277 -1.96 -1.30 -18.14
N ARG A 278 -2.71 -2.33 -17.72
CA ARG A 278 -2.36 -3.15 -16.54
C ARG A 278 -0.94 -3.72 -16.60
N TYR A 279 -0.49 -4.17 -17.77
CA TYR A 279 0.86 -4.73 -17.91
C TYR A 279 1.97 -3.70 -17.61
N LEU A 280 1.77 -2.42 -17.95
CA LEU A 280 2.72 -1.35 -17.62
C LEU A 280 2.74 -1.07 -16.12
N ILE A 281 1.56 -1.08 -15.48
CA ILE A 281 1.47 -0.96 -14.02
C ILE A 281 2.26 -2.10 -13.38
N HIS A 282 2.03 -3.35 -13.80
CA HIS A 282 2.68 -4.52 -13.25
C HIS A 282 4.21 -4.48 -13.40
N GLN A 283 4.71 -4.16 -14.58
CA GLN A 283 6.15 -4.01 -14.82
C GLN A 283 6.75 -2.89 -13.98
N SER A 284 6.04 -1.76 -13.88
CA SER A 284 6.49 -0.62 -13.09
C SER A 284 6.57 -0.96 -11.60
N LEU A 285 5.59 -1.67 -11.04
CA LEU A 285 5.57 -2.02 -9.61
C LEU A 285 6.75 -2.92 -9.25
N ALA A 286 7.03 -3.96 -10.04
CA ALA A 286 8.18 -4.84 -9.82
C ALA A 286 9.51 -4.07 -9.93
N ALA A 287 9.64 -3.16 -10.90
CA ALA A 287 10.82 -2.32 -11.04
C ALA A 287 11.02 -1.42 -9.81
N THR A 288 9.95 -0.75 -9.35
CA THR A 288 9.96 0.10 -8.15
C THR A 288 10.35 -0.69 -6.90
N MET A 289 9.90 -1.94 -6.77
CA MET A 289 10.27 -2.85 -5.67
C MET A 289 11.76 -3.13 -5.63
N PHE A 290 12.37 -3.48 -6.77
CA PHE A 290 13.81 -3.71 -6.83
C PHE A 290 14.63 -2.44 -6.60
N GLU A 291 14.16 -1.30 -7.13
CA GLU A 291 14.81 -0.01 -6.91
C GLU A 291 14.79 0.38 -5.42
N PHE A 292 13.66 0.18 -4.74
CA PHE A 292 13.55 0.37 -3.30
C PHE A 292 14.59 -0.48 -2.54
N CYS A 293 14.69 -1.77 -2.85
CA CYS A 293 15.66 -2.67 -2.20
C CYS A 293 17.11 -2.27 -2.48
N SER A 294 17.41 -1.78 -3.69
CA SER A 294 18.73 -1.24 -4.03
C SER A 294 19.10 -0.03 -3.15
N HIS A 295 18.17 0.92 -3.01
CA HIS A 295 18.34 2.07 -2.13
C HIS A 295 18.52 1.67 -0.66
N LEU A 296 17.70 0.74 -0.17
CA LEU A 296 17.79 0.25 1.20
C LEU A 296 19.14 -0.44 1.47
N ARG A 297 19.63 -1.27 0.54
CA ARG A 297 20.97 -1.89 0.66
C ARG A 297 22.09 -0.86 0.69
N LYS A 298 21.99 0.19 -0.11
CA LYS A 298 22.95 1.30 -0.06
C LYS A 298 22.90 1.98 1.31
N ARG A 299 21.70 2.38 1.77
CA ARG A 299 21.50 3.03 3.06
C ARG A 299 22.08 2.23 4.22
N VAL A 300 21.79 0.93 4.26
CA VAL A 300 22.31 0.03 5.29
C VAL A 300 23.84 -0.04 5.26
N ARG A 301 24.47 -0.13 4.07
CA ARG A 301 25.94 -0.13 3.97
C ARG A 301 26.55 1.18 4.47
N ASP A 302 25.96 2.31 4.10
CA ASP A 302 26.46 3.64 4.49
C ASP A 302 26.41 3.83 6.02
N LEU A 303 25.38 3.28 6.69
CA LEU A 303 25.26 3.30 8.15
C LEU A 303 26.36 2.49 8.85
N HIS A 304 26.73 1.33 8.30
CA HIS A 304 27.79 0.51 8.87
C HIS A 304 29.18 1.12 8.64
N ALA A 305 29.42 1.72 7.47
CA ALA A 305 30.67 2.39 7.15
C ALA A 305 30.90 3.67 7.99
N GLY A 306 29.83 4.34 8.42
CA GLY A 306 29.93 5.50 9.32
C GLY A 306 30.06 5.14 10.81
N ALA A 307 29.90 3.86 11.18
CA ALA A 307 30.01 3.37 12.55
C ALA A 307 31.38 2.70 12.85
N SER A 308 32.20 2.49 11.82
CA SER A 308 33.58 1.99 11.89
C SER A 308 34.59 3.13 11.85
#